data_AF-A0A1G2ZBZ5-F1
#
_entry.id   AF-A0A1G2ZBZ5-F1
#
_cell.length_a   1.000
_cell.length_b   1.000
_cell.length_c   1.000
_cell.angle_alpha   90.00
_cell.angle_beta   90.00
_cell.angle_gamma   90.00
#
_symmetry.space_group_name_H-M   'P 1'
#
loop_
_entity.id
_entity.type
_entity.pdbx_description
1 polymer ?
#
loop_
_entity_poly.entity_id
_entity_poly.type
_entity_poly.pdbx_seq_one_letter_code
_entity_poly.pdbx_strand_id
1 'polypeptide(L)'
;MFVISVLLFWLPVLGPLIAGIVGGKGAGGVGAAIAAVFLPAIAISVIFFVLFTAVGFPLIGILASGAAFITIAAAMIGPLLIGAVIGGVMA
;
A
#
# COMPACT_ATOMS: atom_id res chain seq x y z
N MET A 1 19.76 -11.12 2.91
CA MET A 1 18.40 -10.53 2.80
C MET A 1 18.38 -9.32 1.88
N PHE A 2 19.21 -8.29 2.13
CA PHE A 2 19.28 -7.08 1.30
C PHE A 2 19.38 -7.34 -0.22
N VAL A 3 20.36 -8.12 -0.67
CA VAL A 3 20.58 -8.40 -2.10
C VAL A 3 19.41 -9.17 -2.74
N ILE A 4 18.84 -10.15 -2.03
CA ILE A 4 17.71 -10.95 -2.52
C ILE A 4 16.43 -10.11 -2.57
N SER A 5 16.19 -9.26 -1.57
CA SER A 5 15.07 -8.31 -1.57
C SER A 5 15.20 -7.30 -2.72
N VAL A 6 16.40 -6.81 -3.04
CA VAL A 6 16.65 -5.92 -4.18
C VAL A 6 16.41 -6.62 -5.53
N LEU A 7 16.71 -7.92 -5.64
CA LEU A 7 16.44 -8.69 -6.87
C LEU A 7 14.94 -9.05 -7.03
N LEU A 8 14.22 -9.23 -5.92
CA LEU A 8 12.84 -9.73 -5.93
C LEU A 8 11.78 -8.65 -5.65
N PHE A 9 12.16 -7.41 -5.28
CA PHE A 9 11.18 -6.34 -5.05
C PHE A 9 10.40 -5.99 -6.32
N TRP A 10 11.00 -6.26 -7.48
CA TRP A 10 10.40 -6.01 -8.79
C TRP A 10 9.38 -7.10 -9.20
N LEU A 11 9.36 -8.25 -8.50
CA LEU A 11 8.34 -9.27 -8.76
C LEU A 11 7.00 -8.82 -8.15
N PRO A 12 5.90 -8.85 -8.93
CA PRO A 12 4.59 -8.34 -8.51
C PRO A 12 3.99 -9.06 -7.29
N VAL A 13 4.55 -10.21 -6.90
CA VAL A 13 4.13 -10.99 -5.72
C VAL A 13 5.10 -10.83 -4.55
N LEU A 14 6.40 -10.95 -4.80
CA LEU A 14 7.40 -11.02 -3.73
C LEU A 14 7.69 -9.66 -3.10
N GLY A 15 7.72 -8.58 -3.90
CA GLY A 15 7.89 -7.23 -3.39
C GLY A 15 6.79 -6.85 -2.39
N PRO A 16 5.51 -6.92 -2.77
CA PRO A 16 4.41 -6.60 -1.87
C PRO A 16 4.33 -7.55 -0.68
N LEU A 17 4.63 -8.85 -0.85
CA LEU A 17 4.66 -9.80 0.27
C LEU A 17 5.70 -9.41 1.33
N ILE A 18 6.94 -9.12 0.92
CA ILE A 18 8.01 -8.72 1.83
C ILE A 18 7.68 -7.38 2.50
N ALA A 19 7.18 -6.40 1.73
CA ALA A 19 6.74 -5.12 2.26
C ALA A 19 5.65 -5.28 3.31
N GLY A 20 4.70 -6.20 3.07
CA GLY A 20 3.65 -6.56 4.01
C GLY A 20 4.21 -7.14 5.30
N ILE A 21 5.15 -8.09 5.23
CA ILE A 21 5.75 -8.70 6.43
C ILE A 21 6.45 -7.65 7.29
N VAL A 22 7.27 -6.80 6.68
CA VAL A 22 8.01 -5.76 7.42
C VAL A 22 7.06 -4.72 8.00
N GLY A 23 6.09 -4.24 7.21
CA GLY A 23 5.10 -3.26 7.66
C GLY A 23 4.16 -3.80 8.74
N GLY A 24 3.68 -5.04 8.58
CA GLY A 24 2.82 -5.71 9.54
C GLY A 24 3.50 -5.95 10.89
N LYS A 25 4.79 -6.32 10.87
CA LYS A 25 5.59 -6.44 12.10
C LYS A 25 5.77 -5.09 12.80
N GLY A 26 5.97 -4.02 12.02
CA GLY A 26 6.02 -2.65 12.54
C GLY A 26 4.68 -2.14 13.09
N ALA A 27 3.55 -2.72 12.67
CA ALA A 27 2.22 -2.30 13.09
C ALA A 27 1.81 -2.82 14.50
N GLY A 28 2.54 -3.78 15.08
CA GLY A 28 2.31 -4.23 16.47
C GLY A 28 1.10 -5.15 16.67
N GLY A 29 0.52 -5.68 15.59
CA GLY A 29 -0.58 -6.65 15.68
C GLY A 29 -1.35 -6.80 14.36
N VAL A 30 -2.09 -7.91 14.23
CA VAL A 30 -2.81 -8.27 12.99
C VAL A 30 -3.86 -7.24 12.58
N GLY A 31 -4.67 -6.76 13.52
CA GLY A 31 -5.72 -5.77 13.21
C GLY A 31 -5.15 -4.46 12.68
N ALA A 32 -4.10 -3.94 13.34
CA ALA A 32 -3.38 -2.76 12.89
C ALA A 32 -2.68 -2.99 11.54
N ALA A 33 -2.10 -4.18 11.33
CA ALA A 33 -1.46 -4.55 10.09
C ALA A 33 -2.44 -4.57 8.90
N ILE A 34 -3.65 -5.11 9.08
CA ILE A 34 -4.69 -5.11 8.04
C ILE A 34 -5.10 -3.68 7.66
N ALA A 35 -5.26 -2.79 8.64
CA ALA A 35 -5.55 -1.39 8.36
C ALA A 35 -4.38 -0.70 7.61
N ALA A 36 -3.13 -1.03 7.99
CA ALA A 36 -1.94 -0.44 7.39
C ALA A 36 -1.74 -0.83 5.91
N VAL A 37 -2.31 -1.93 5.44
CA VAL A 37 -2.26 -2.36 4.02
C VAL A 37 -2.86 -1.32 3.09
N PHE A 38 -3.86 -0.55 3.55
CA PHE A 38 -4.49 0.50 2.75
C PHE A 38 -3.72 1.82 2.76
N LEU A 39 -2.76 1.99 3.67
CA LEU A 39 -2.03 3.23 3.86
C LEU A 39 -1.35 3.75 2.57
N PRO A 40 -0.70 2.91 1.74
CA PRO A 40 -0.14 3.36 0.46
C PRO A 40 -1.20 3.88 -0.52
N ALA A 41 -2.35 3.21 -0.61
CA ALA A 41 -3.44 3.63 -1.48
C ALA A 41 -4.03 4.97 -1.01
N ILE A 42 -4.23 5.13 0.30
CA ILE A 42 -4.71 6.39 0.90
C ILE A 42 -3.71 7.51 0.61
N ALA A 43 -2.42 7.29 0.84
CA ALA A 43 -1.38 8.29 0.66
C ALA A 43 -1.36 8.83 -0.78
N ILE A 44 -1.35 7.94 -1.78
CA ILE A 44 -1.36 8.36 -3.19
C ILE A 44 -2.66 9.08 -3.55
N SER A 45 -3.79 8.62 -3.03
CA SER A 45 -5.10 9.23 -3.29
C SER A 45 -5.17 10.66 -2.75
N VAL A 46 -4.66 10.90 -1.55
CA VAL A 46 -4.57 12.25 -0.96
C VAL A 46 -3.65 13.14 -1.80
N ILE A 47 -2.48 12.63 -2.22
CA ILE A 47 -1.55 13.38 -3.07
C ILE A 47 -2.24 13.79 -4.38
N PHE A 48 -2.94 12.87 -5.03
CA PHE A 48 -3.66 13.17 -6.28
C PHE A 48 -4.76 14.21 -6.06
N PHE A 49 -5.55 14.06 -5.00
CA PHE A 49 -6.59 15.03 -4.67
C PHE A 49 -6.01 16.44 -4.48
N VAL A 50 -4.93 16.57 -3.71
CA VAL A 50 -4.27 17.85 -3.45
C VAL A 50 -3.70 18.44 -4.74
N LEU A 51 -3.00 17.66 -5.56
CA LEU A 51 -2.37 18.15 -6.80
C LEU A 51 -3.41 18.65 -7.81
N PHE A 52 -4.45 17.87 -8.08
CA PHE A 52 -5.50 18.28 -9.01
C PHE A 52 -6.34 19.45 -8.49
N THR A 53 -6.57 19.52 -7.19
CA THR A 53 -7.25 20.67 -6.58
C THR A 53 -6.39 21.93 -6.66
N ALA A 54 -5.08 21.81 -6.40
CA ALA A 54 -4.13 22.92 -6.45
C ALA A 54 -3.98 23.53 -7.86
N VAL A 55 -4.14 22.73 -8.92
CA VAL A 55 -4.09 23.19 -10.32
C VAL A 55 -5.46 23.60 -10.89
N GLY A 56 -6.49 23.72 -10.04
CA GLY A 56 -7.80 24.27 -10.42
C GLY A 56 -8.81 23.26 -10.97
N PHE A 57 -8.55 21.96 -10.84
CA PHE A 57 -9.44 20.88 -11.32
C PHE A 57 -9.96 19.99 -10.17
N PRO A 58 -10.77 20.53 -9.23
CA PRO A 58 -11.21 19.79 -8.04
C PRO A 58 -12.06 18.55 -8.38
N LEU A 59 -12.93 18.63 -9.40
CA LEU A 59 -13.73 17.49 -9.87
C LEU A 59 -12.85 16.35 -10.41
N ILE A 60 -11.81 16.69 -11.18
CA ILE A 60 -10.84 15.71 -11.67
C ILE A 60 -10.06 15.13 -10.48
N GLY A 61 -9.72 15.94 -9.49
CA GLY A 61 -9.05 15.49 -8.28
C GLY A 61 -9.84 14.45 -7.50
N ILE A 62 -11.15 14.63 -7.35
CA ILE A 62 -12.04 13.64 -6.71
C ILE A 62 -12.04 12.33 -7.51
N LEU A 63 -12.24 12.40 -8.82
CA LEU A 63 -12.29 11.20 -9.67
C LEU A 63 -10.94 10.47 -9.72
N ALA A 64 -9.85 11.21 -9.90
CA ALA A 64 -8.50 10.67 -10.00
C ALA A 64 -8.01 10.07 -8.67
N SER A 65 -8.32 10.70 -7.54
CA SER A 65 -7.99 10.15 -6.22
C SER A 65 -8.78 8.86 -5.92
N GLY A 66 -10.08 8.82 -6.22
CA GLY A 66 -10.89 7.61 -6.08
C GLY A 66 -10.40 6.48 -6.98
N ALA A 67 -10.08 6.78 -8.24
CA ALA A 67 -9.50 5.81 -9.18
C ALA A 67 -8.12 5.31 -8.71
N ALA A 68 -7.26 6.21 -8.21
CA ALA A 68 -5.95 5.84 -7.66
C ALA A 68 -6.10 4.91 -6.45
N PHE A 69 -7.01 5.21 -5.52
CA PHE A 69 -7.28 4.36 -4.36
C PHE A 69 -7.64 2.94 -4.80
N ILE A 70 -8.68 2.82 -5.64
CA ILE A 70 -9.21 1.52 -6.08
C ILE A 70 -8.13 0.73 -6.82
N THR A 71 -7.41 1.38 -7.74
CA THR A 71 -6.39 0.71 -8.56
C THR A 71 -5.23 0.19 -7.71
N ILE A 72 -4.72 1.00 -6.78
CA ILE A 72 -3.59 0.63 -5.93
C ILE A 72 -4.01 -0.42 -4.90
N ALA A 73 -5.18 -0.26 -4.29
CA ALA A 73 -5.73 -1.25 -3.38
C ALA A 73 -5.90 -2.59 -4.11
N ALA A 74 -6.54 -2.61 -5.28
CA ALA A 74 -6.76 -3.85 -6.04
C ALA A 74 -5.45 -4.50 -6.52
N ALA A 75 -4.46 -3.71 -6.94
CA ALA A 75 -3.19 -4.23 -7.45
C ALA A 75 -2.30 -4.84 -6.35
N MET A 76 -2.39 -4.33 -5.12
CA MET A 76 -1.45 -4.69 -4.05
C MET A 76 -2.05 -5.61 -2.99
N ILE A 77 -3.38 -5.62 -2.79
CA ILE A 77 -4.02 -6.29 -1.65
C ILE A 77 -3.61 -7.76 -1.50
N GLY A 78 -3.53 -8.56 -2.56
CA GLY A 78 -3.32 -10.01 -2.43
C GLY A 78 -2.04 -10.37 -1.64
N PRO A 79 -0.85 -10.17 -2.20
CA PRO A 79 0.39 -10.53 -1.53
C PRO A 79 0.72 -9.61 -0.34
N LEU A 80 0.35 -8.33 -0.41
CA LEU A 80 0.61 -7.36 0.67
C LEU A 80 -0.18 -7.68 1.93
N LEU A 81 -1.47 -8.06 1.81
CA LEU A 81 -2.31 -8.44 2.94
C LEU A 81 -1.81 -9.73 3.61
N ILE A 82 -1.44 -10.73 2.79
CA ILE A 82 -0.86 -11.99 3.32
C ILE A 82 0.42 -11.66 4.10
N GLY A 83 1.30 -10.85 3.53
CA GLY A 83 2.52 -10.41 4.20
C GLY A 83 2.22 -9.66 5.50
N ALA A 84 1.27 -8.72 5.48
CA ALA A 84 0.89 -7.92 6.63
C ALA A 84 0.31 -8.77 7.78
N VAL A 85 -0.52 -9.77 7.48
CA VAL A 85 -1.03 -10.70 8.49
C VAL A 85 0.12 -11.49 9.11
N ILE A 86 1.02 -12.05 8.29
CA ILE A 86 2.19 -12.78 8.79
C ILE A 86 3.04 -11.88 9.68
N GLY A 87 3.38 -10.68 9.21
CA GLY A 87 4.13 -9.69 9.98
C GLY A 87 3.44 -9.32 11.30
N GLY A 88 2.13 -9.10 11.27
CA GLY A 88 1.34 -8.74 12.44
C GLY A 88 1.16 -9.87 13.46
N VAL A 89 1.24 -11.14 13.05
CA VAL A 89 1.29 -12.29 13.98
C VAL A 89 2.67 -12.41 14.64
N MET A 90 3.73 -11.96 13.96
CA MET A 90 5.11 -11.97 14.46
C MET A 90 5.47 -10.76 15.33
N ALA A 91 4.52 -9.83 15.54
CA ALA A 91 4.73 -8.55 16.20
C ALA A 91 4.58 -8.63 17.72
#